data_AF-A0A9P6K931-F1
#
_entry.id   AF-A0A9P6K931-F1
#
_cell.length_a   1.000
_cell.length_b   1.000
_cell.length_c   1.000
_cell.angle_alpha   90.00
_cell.angle_beta   90.00
_cell.angle_gamma   90.00
#
_symmetry.space_group_name_H-M   'P 1'
#
loop_
_entity.id
_entity.type
_entity.pdbx_description
1 polymer ?
#
loop_
_entity_poly.entity_id
_entity_poly.type
_entity_poly.pdbx_seq_one_letter_code
_entity_poly.pdbx_strand_id
1 'polypeptide(L)'
;MREQYMRTGEGFLLVYSITSRNSFEEISTFYQQILRVKDKDFFPIILVANKCDLEHERQVPTHEGRELAKQFNSRLIETSAKQRINVDESFYNLVREIRRFNKETHSQSQGGGYGYNQQGQGYGNQMEDKDDKGCCCLIM
;
A
#
# COMPACT_ATOMS: atom_id res chain seq x y z
N MET A 1 -15.69 13.48 2.28
CA MET A 1 -15.07 12.59 3.29
C MET A 1 -14.07 11.60 2.69
N ARG A 2 -14.39 10.81 1.64
CA ARG A 2 -13.45 9.85 1.03
C ARG A 2 -12.12 10.47 0.55
N GLU A 3 -12.18 11.61 -0.14
CA GLU A 3 -10.96 12.28 -0.62
C GLU A 3 -10.00 12.71 0.49
N GLN A 4 -10.50 13.07 1.68
CA GLN A 4 -9.65 13.46 2.80
C GLN A 4 -8.81 12.27 3.27
N TYR A 5 -9.40 11.09 3.35
CA TYR A 5 -8.66 9.87 3.70
C TYR A 5 -7.71 9.44 2.59
N MET A 6 -8.07 9.65 1.32
CA MET A 6 -7.14 9.45 0.21
C MET A 6 -5.95 10.41 0.29
N ARG A 7 -6.15 11.66 0.73
CA ARG A 7 -5.04 12.62 0.91
C ARG A 7 -4.11 12.21 2.05
N THR A 8 -4.62 11.79 3.20
CA THR A 8 -3.79 11.52 4.39
C THR A 8 -3.26 10.09 4.50
N GLY A 9 -3.89 9.11 3.86
CA GLY A 9 -3.48 7.69 3.99
C GLY A 9 -2.09 7.42 3.41
N GLU A 10 -1.25 6.67 4.12
CA GLU A 10 0.12 6.37 3.67
C GLU A 10 0.21 5.14 2.77
N GLY A 11 -0.85 4.33 2.75
CA GLY A 11 -1.02 3.20 1.85
C GLY A 11 -2.46 2.67 1.91
N PHE A 12 -2.85 1.88 0.91
CA PHE A 12 -4.23 1.41 0.75
C PHE A 12 -4.30 -0.10 0.54
N LEU A 13 -5.27 -0.74 1.19
CA LEU A 13 -5.77 -2.03 0.75
C LEU A 13 -6.93 -1.77 -0.21
N LEU A 14 -6.81 -2.23 -1.46
CA LEU A 14 -7.92 -2.21 -2.41
C LEU A 14 -8.61 -3.57 -2.35
N VAL A 15 -9.83 -3.61 -1.84
CA VAL A 15 -10.50 -4.88 -1.54
C VAL A 15 -11.67 -5.11 -2.47
N TYR A 16 -11.67 -6.24 -3.19
CA TYR A 16 -12.86 -6.73 -3.89
C TYR A 16 -13.35 -8.05 -3.30
N SER A 17 -14.58 -8.43 -3.60
CA SER A 17 -15.16 -9.72 -3.21
C SER A 17 -15.00 -10.71 -4.36
N ILE A 18 -14.44 -11.91 -4.14
CA ILE A 18 -14.32 -12.91 -5.22
C ILE A 18 -15.68 -13.32 -5.80
N THR A 19 -16.75 -13.13 -5.02
CA THR A 19 -18.14 -13.41 -5.38
C THR A 19 -18.87 -12.25 -6.06
N SER A 20 -18.21 -11.13 -6.36
CA SER A 20 -18.83 -9.98 -7.04
C SER A 20 -17.90 -9.41 -8.09
N ARG A 21 -18.19 -9.70 -9.36
CA ARG A 21 -17.47 -9.14 -10.52
C ARG A 21 -17.49 -7.61 -10.53
N ASN A 22 -18.62 -7.00 -10.19
CA ASN A 22 -18.74 -5.54 -10.14
C ASN A 22 -17.76 -4.91 -9.14
N SER A 23 -17.58 -5.51 -7.95
CA SER A 23 -16.59 -5.01 -6.98
C SER A 23 -15.15 -5.06 -7.51
N PHE A 24 -14.83 -6.01 -8.40
CA PHE A 24 -13.52 -6.10 -9.04
C PHE A 24 -13.34 -5.04 -10.13
N GLU A 25 -14.39 -4.73 -10.90
CA GLU A 25 -14.35 -3.70 -11.93
C GLU A 25 -14.12 -2.29 -11.34
N GLU A 26 -14.66 -2.02 -10.15
CA GLU A 26 -14.47 -0.73 -9.45
C GLU A 26 -13.03 -0.49 -8.97
N ILE A 27 -12.23 -1.54 -8.77
CA ILE A 27 -10.86 -1.45 -8.24
C ILE A 27 -9.99 -0.52 -9.09
N SER A 28 -10.10 -0.61 -10.42
CA SER A 28 -9.33 0.24 -11.34
C SER A 28 -9.70 1.72 -11.17
N THR A 29 -10.97 2.03 -10.90
CA THR A 29 -11.40 3.41 -10.62
C THR A 29 -10.81 3.91 -9.31
N PHE A 30 -10.83 3.12 -8.24
CA PHE A 30 -10.23 3.51 -6.96
C PHE A 30 -8.72 3.70 -7.06
N TYR A 31 -8.02 2.81 -7.77
CA TYR A 31 -6.59 2.94 -8.02
C TYR A 31 -6.26 4.28 -8.70
N GLN A 32 -6.96 4.63 -9.78
CA GLN A 32 -6.76 5.89 -10.50
C GLN A 32 -7.09 7.12 -9.65
N GLN A 33 -8.14 7.04 -8.81
CA GLN A 33 -8.48 8.11 -7.88
C GLN A 33 -7.37 8.33 -6.83
N ILE A 34 -6.80 7.25 -6.27
CA ILE A 34 -5.69 7.35 -5.32
C ILE A 34 -4.49 8.03 -5.98
N LEU A 35 -4.04 7.55 -7.16
CA LEU A 35 -2.89 8.13 -7.86
C LEU A 35 -3.09 9.62 -8.14
N ARG A 36 -4.29 10.01 -8.60
CA ARG A 36 -4.64 11.41 -8.83
C ARG A 36 -4.60 12.25 -7.56
N VAL A 37 -5.18 11.76 -6.46
CA VAL A 37 -5.20 12.50 -5.19
C VAL A 37 -3.81 12.60 -4.57
N LYS A 38 -2.96 11.60 -4.80
CA LYS A 38 -1.56 11.57 -4.33
C LYS A 38 -0.60 12.34 -5.22
N ASP A 39 -1.00 12.63 -6.45
CA ASP A 39 -0.14 13.23 -7.48
C ASP A 39 1.15 12.40 -7.68
N LYS A 40 0.97 11.09 -7.91
CA LYS A 40 2.05 10.11 -8.10
C LYS A 40 1.69 9.10 -9.17
N ASP A 41 2.70 8.60 -9.88
CA ASP A 41 2.55 7.47 -10.82
C ASP A 41 2.46 6.11 -10.10
N PHE A 42 3.01 6.04 -8.88
CA PHE A 42 3.02 4.85 -8.03
C PHE A 42 2.76 5.23 -6.57
N PHE A 43 1.99 4.40 -5.86
CA PHE A 43 1.71 4.57 -4.44
C PHE A 43 1.57 3.21 -3.73
N PRO A 44 1.94 3.08 -2.43
CA PRO A 44 1.85 1.82 -1.70
C PRO A 44 0.43 1.26 -1.63
N ILE A 45 0.19 0.18 -2.37
CA ILE A 45 -1.12 -0.46 -2.49
C ILE A 45 -0.94 -1.98 -2.42
N ILE A 46 -1.89 -2.68 -1.80
CA ILE A 46 -2.05 -4.14 -1.89
C ILE A 46 -3.45 -4.44 -2.42
N LEU A 47 -3.54 -5.28 -3.45
CA LEU A 47 -4.82 -5.77 -3.95
C LEU A 47 -5.27 -6.98 -3.13
N VAL A 48 -6.51 -6.94 -2.64
CA VAL A 48 -7.06 -7.98 -1.77
C VAL A 48 -8.31 -8.58 -2.39
N ALA A 49 -8.29 -9.90 -2.60
CA ALA A 49 -9.46 -10.67 -3.00
C ALA A 49 -10.10 -11.30 -1.76
N ASN A 50 -11.14 -10.65 -1.22
CA ASN A 50 -11.80 -11.07 0.00
C ASN A 50 -12.90 -12.12 -0.26
N LYS A 51 -13.30 -12.80 0.81
CA LYS A 51 -14.26 -13.90 0.85
C LYS A 51 -13.79 -15.15 0.11
N CYS A 52 -12.49 -15.46 0.16
CA CYS A 52 -11.93 -16.67 -0.45
C CYS A 52 -12.51 -17.97 0.14
N ASP A 53 -13.19 -17.91 1.27
CA ASP A 53 -13.97 -19.04 1.82
C ASP A 53 -15.19 -19.43 0.97
N LEU A 54 -15.63 -18.55 0.05
CA LEU A 54 -16.77 -18.78 -0.85
C LEU A 54 -16.32 -19.18 -2.26
N GLU A 55 -15.38 -20.12 -2.37
CA GLU A 55 -14.78 -20.54 -3.64
C GLU A 55 -15.83 -21.04 -4.65
N HIS A 56 -16.89 -21.71 -4.18
CA HIS A 56 -17.98 -22.20 -5.03
C HIS A 56 -18.84 -21.08 -5.65
N GLU A 57 -18.79 -19.87 -5.09
CA GLU A 57 -19.50 -18.68 -5.58
C GLU A 57 -18.55 -17.72 -6.33
N ARG A 58 -17.32 -18.16 -6.65
CA ARG A 58 -16.31 -17.33 -7.30
C ARG A 58 -16.80 -16.86 -8.67
N GLN A 59 -16.87 -15.55 -8.83
CA GLN A 59 -17.12 -14.86 -10.11
C GLN A 59 -15.84 -14.29 -10.71
N VAL A 60 -14.81 -14.04 -9.89
CA VAL A 60 -13.52 -13.49 -10.32
C VAL A 60 -12.42 -14.54 -10.17
N PRO A 61 -11.94 -15.13 -11.28
CA PRO A 61 -10.82 -16.06 -11.28
C PRO A 61 -9.56 -15.43 -10.67
N THR A 62 -8.80 -16.22 -9.91
CA THR A 62 -7.55 -15.73 -9.27
C THR A 62 -6.54 -15.17 -10.28
N HIS A 63 -6.50 -15.70 -11.51
CA HIS A 63 -5.59 -15.21 -12.53
C HIS A 63 -5.93 -13.77 -12.97
N GLU A 64 -7.21 -13.39 -13.07
CA GLU A 64 -7.61 -12.01 -13.41
C GLU A 64 -7.13 -11.03 -12.33
N GLY A 65 -7.31 -11.39 -11.05
CA GLY A 65 -6.80 -10.60 -9.92
C GLY A 65 -5.28 -10.46 -9.94
N ARG A 66 -4.55 -11.52 -10.33
CA ARG A 66 -3.09 -11.47 -10.43
C ARG A 66 -2.61 -10.58 -11.57
N GLU A 67 -3.28 -10.62 -12.71
CA GLU A 67 -2.95 -9.73 -13.83
C GLU A 67 -3.23 -8.27 -13.46
N LEU A 68 -4.35 -7.98 -12.79
CA LEU A 68 -4.63 -6.63 -12.30
C LEU A 68 -3.59 -6.15 -11.29
N ALA A 69 -3.20 -7.00 -10.33
CA ALA A 69 -2.14 -6.65 -9.37
C ALA A 69 -0.82 -6.32 -10.06
N LYS A 70 -0.43 -7.06 -11.12
CA LYS A 70 0.77 -6.75 -11.92
C LYS A 70 0.68 -5.39 -12.58
N GLN A 71 -0.48 -5.02 -13.13
CA GLN A 71 -0.69 -3.70 -13.75
C GLN A 71 -0.49 -2.55 -12.74
N PHE A 72 -0.82 -2.78 -11.47
CA PHE A 72 -0.63 -1.81 -10.39
C PHE A 72 0.76 -1.88 -9.76
N ASN A 73 1.65 -2.75 -10.25
CA ASN A 73 2.93 -3.08 -9.61
C ASN A 73 2.75 -3.46 -8.12
N SER A 74 1.70 -4.23 -7.84
CA SER A 74 1.24 -4.61 -6.50
C SER A 74 1.14 -6.13 -6.38
N ARG A 75 0.86 -6.61 -5.16
CA ARG A 75 0.62 -8.03 -4.86
C ARG A 75 -0.87 -8.28 -4.71
N LEU A 76 -1.30 -9.47 -5.13
CA LEU A 76 -2.63 -10.00 -4.80
C LEU A 76 -2.54 -10.86 -3.54
N ILE A 77 -3.42 -10.63 -2.58
CA ILE A 77 -3.62 -11.49 -1.41
C ILE A 77 -5.08 -11.91 -1.36
N GLU A 78 -5.34 -13.22 -1.38
CA GLU A 78 -6.68 -13.73 -1.13
C GLU A 78 -6.92 -13.85 0.37
N THR A 79 -8.03 -13.30 0.85
CA THR A 79 -8.37 -13.23 2.28
C THR A 79 -9.78 -13.73 2.56
N SER A 80 -10.00 -14.20 3.78
CA SER A 80 -11.34 -14.38 4.33
C SER A 80 -11.40 -13.66 5.65
N ALA A 81 -12.13 -12.54 5.70
CA ALA A 81 -12.41 -11.87 6.96
C ALA A 81 -13.19 -12.78 7.94
N LYS A 82 -14.08 -13.63 7.40
CA LYS A 82 -14.90 -14.56 8.19
C LYS A 82 -14.05 -15.66 8.85
N GLN A 83 -13.14 -16.25 8.09
CA GLN A 83 -12.27 -17.34 8.57
C GLN A 83 -10.92 -16.84 9.09
N ARG A 84 -10.70 -15.51 9.12
CA ARG A 84 -9.42 -14.87 9.47
C ARG A 84 -8.23 -15.36 8.63
N ILE A 85 -8.47 -15.71 7.37
CA ILE A 85 -7.41 -16.15 6.45
C ILE A 85 -6.71 -14.93 5.87
N ASN A 86 -5.38 -14.86 6.03
CA ASN A 86 -4.47 -13.85 5.46
C ASN A 86 -4.82 -12.39 5.79
N VAL A 87 -5.71 -12.14 6.77
CA VAL A 87 -6.11 -10.79 7.17
C VAL A 87 -4.89 -10.03 7.69
N ASP A 88 -4.21 -10.56 8.70
CA ASP A 88 -3.01 -9.93 9.28
C ASP A 88 -1.88 -9.79 8.25
N GLU A 89 -1.71 -10.81 7.41
CA GLU A 89 -0.71 -10.81 6.35
C GLU A 89 -0.92 -9.66 5.35
N SER A 90 -2.17 -9.34 5.03
CA SER A 90 -2.49 -8.22 4.14
C SER A 90 -2.04 -6.87 4.70
N PHE A 91 -2.28 -6.63 5.99
CA PHE A 91 -1.83 -5.41 6.66
C PHE A 91 -0.30 -5.38 6.81
N TYR A 92 0.34 -6.50 7.17
CA TYR A 92 1.80 -6.55 7.27
C TYR A 92 2.49 -6.30 5.93
N ASN A 93 1.98 -6.85 4.84
CA ASN A 93 2.50 -6.59 3.51
C ASN A 93 2.36 -5.10 3.15
N LEU A 94 1.19 -4.49 3.42
CA LEU A 94 1.00 -3.05 3.17
C LEU A 94 1.99 -2.19 3.96
N VAL A 95 2.16 -2.44 5.27
CA VAL A 95 3.10 -1.68 6.10
C VAL A 95 4.55 -1.81 5.59
N ARG A 96 4.94 -2.99 5.10
CA ARG A 96 6.25 -3.19 4.49
C ARG A 96 6.42 -2.39 3.20
N GLU A 97 5.39 -2.35 2.35
CA GLU A 97 5.39 -1.55 1.12
C GLU A 97 5.49 -0.05 1.41
N ILE A 98 4.73 0.46 2.40
CA ILE A 98 4.80 1.85 2.85
C ILE A 98 6.22 2.20 3.31
N ARG A 99 6.82 1.35 4.16
CA ARG A 99 8.19 1.56 4.64
C ARG A 99 9.21 1.54 3.51
N ARG A 100 9.04 0.71 2.49
CA ARG A 100 9.93 0.67 1.31
C ARG A 100 9.80 1.95 0.51
N PHE A 101 8.57 2.35 0.17
CA PHE A 101 8.29 3.56 -0.58
C PHE A 101 8.81 4.82 0.11
N ASN A 102 8.63 4.93 1.43
CA ASN A 102 9.15 6.06 2.20
C ASN A 102 10.69 6.13 2.14
N LYS A 103 11.39 4.99 2.18
CA LYS A 103 12.86 4.97 2.04
C LYS A 103 13.31 5.42 0.64
N GLU A 104 12.65 4.94 -0.41
CA GLU A 104 13.00 5.26 -1.79
C GLU A 104 12.77 6.75 -2.09
N THR A 105 11.64 7.31 -1.64
CA THR A 105 11.31 8.74 -1.80
C THR A 105 12.27 9.66 -1.05
N HIS A 106 12.70 9.31 0.16
CA HIS A 106 13.66 10.12 0.93
C HIS A 106 15.10 9.99 0.41
N SER A 107 15.44 8.88 -0.25
CA SER A 107 16.77 8.68 -0.83
C SER A 107 17.01 9.54 -2.08
N GLN A 108 15.95 9.92 -2.81
CA GLN A 108 16.05 10.77 -3.99
C GLN A 108 16.29 12.25 -3.65
N SER A 109 15.97 12.69 -2.43
CA SER A 109 16.21 14.06 -1.96
C SER A 109 17.65 14.39 -1.52
N GLN A 110 18.58 13.43 -1.51
CA GLN A 110 20.01 13.65 -1.17
C GLN A 110 20.97 13.52 -2.38
N GLY A 111 20.47 13.63 -3.61
CA GLY A 111 21.29 13.57 -4.83
C GLY A 111 21.61 14.93 -5.44
N GLY A 112 22.26 15.84 -4.71
CA GLY A 112 22.66 17.13 -5.27
C GLY A 112 23.66 17.92 -4.41
N GLY A 113 24.96 17.72 -4.61
CA GLY A 113 26.01 18.57 -4.05
C GLY A 113 27.42 18.01 -4.19
N TYR A 114 28.20 18.55 -5.11
CA TYR A 114 29.66 18.38 -5.19
C TYR A 114 30.36 18.97 -3.95
N GLY A 115 31.44 18.33 -3.46
CA GLY A 115 32.59 19.07 -2.88
C GLY A 115 33.12 18.64 -1.50
N TYR A 116 34.38 18.18 -1.53
CA TYR A 116 35.45 18.30 -0.54
C TYR A 116 35.46 17.55 0.82
N ASN A 117 36.68 17.15 1.13
CA ASN A 117 37.22 16.40 2.26
C ASN A 117 37.57 17.35 3.42
N GLN A 118 37.15 17.08 4.66
CA GLN A 118 37.99 17.29 5.86
C GLN A 118 37.34 16.80 7.16
N GLN A 119 38.22 16.31 8.04
CA GLN A 119 37.99 15.80 9.38
C GLN A 119 37.35 16.82 10.33
N GLY A 120 36.47 16.35 11.21
CA GLY A 120 35.96 17.12 12.34
C GLY A 120 35.31 16.20 13.38
N GLN A 121 35.99 16.06 14.52
CA GLN A 121 35.48 15.45 15.76
C GLN A 121 34.39 16.33 16.38
N GLY A 122 33.33 15.74 16.95
CA GLY A 122 32.37 16.50 17.74
C GLY A 122 31.14 15.71 18.23
N TYR A 123 31.20 15.36 19.50
CA TYR A 123 30.17 14.98 20.49
C TYR A 123 28.67 15.16 20.19
N GLY A 124 27.89 14.19 20.68
CA GLY A 124 26.56 14.38 21.26
C GLY A 124 25.40 13.82 20.43
N ASN A 125 24.79 12.72 20.88
CA ASN A 125 23.44 12.35 20.45
C ASN A 125 22.60 12.01 21.68
N GLN A 126 21.77 12.98 22.06
CA GLN A 126 20.52 12.72 22.78
C GLN A 126 19.63 11.88 21.85
N MET A 127 19.06 10.82 22.41
CA MET A 127 18.06 10.02 21.74
C MET A 127 16.78 10.86 21.65
N GLU A 128 16.44 11.35 20.46
CA GLU A 128 15.09 11.84 20.17
C GLU A 128 14.16 10.64 20.11
N ASP A 129 13.18 10.63 21.02
CA ASP A 129 12.03 9.74 21.01
C ASP A 129 11.33 9.84 19.65
N LYS A 130 11.34 8.75 18.89
CA LYS A 130 10.57 8.67 17.65
C LYS A 130 9.11 8.51 18.01
N ASP A 131 8.36 9.60 17.84
CA ASP A 131 6.91 9.63 17.78
C ASP A 131 6.40 8.46 16.92
N ASP A 132 5.74 7.50 17.59
CA ASP A 132 4.91 6.47 16.98
C ASP A 132 3.70 7.13 16.30
N LYS A 133 3.92 7.73 15.13
CA LYS A 133 2.82 8.20 14.27
C LYS A 133 2.20 6.97 13.64
N GLY A 134 1.09 6.53 14.24
CA GLY A 134 0.28 5.41 13.79
C GLY A 134 0.04 5.46 12.28
N CYS A 135 0.56 4.45 11.59
CA CYS A 135 0.42 4.32 10.15
C CYS A 135 -1.04 4.00 9.84
N CYS A 136 -1.76 4.96 9.26
CA CYS A 136 -3.18 4.81 8.98
C CYS A 136 -3.36 4.02 7.67
N CYS A 137 -3.88 2.80 7.79
CA CYS A 137 -4.31 1.99 6.66
C CYS A 137 -5.78 2.28 6.37
N LEU A 138 -6.08 2.78 5.17
CA LEU A 138 -7.46 2.92 4.73
C LEU A 138 -7.83 1.69 3.90
N ILE A 139 -8.93 1.05 4.29
CA ILE A 139 -9.60 0.01 3.51
C ILE A 139 -10.60 0.74 2.61
N MET A 140 -10.43 0.63 1.29
CA MET A 140 -11.44 1.06 0.31
C MET A 140 -12.00 -0.15 -0.42
#